data_AF-A0A8J7FSS3-F1
#
_entry.id   AF-A0A8J7FSS3-F1
#
_cell.length_a   1.000
_cell.length_b   1.000
_cell.length_c   1.000
_cell.angle_alpha   90.00
_cell.angle_beta   90.00
_cell.angle_gamma   90.00
#
_symmetry.space_group_name_H-M   'P 1'
#
loop_
_entity.id
_entity.type
_entity.pdbx_description
1 polymer ?
#
loop_
_entity_poly.entity_id
_entity_poly.type
_entity_poly.pdbx_seq_one_letter_code
_entity_poly.pdbx_strand_id
1 'polypeptide(L)'
;MKSNRNTAIGYGSLKNNSLGTGNVALGYSAGGSVTFTDYYIFIGERAGEGWRPDNVGNDILSKNIFIGNDILASNVSGTNPNGKLKSFGNVFLGSEILHHDNYRNQIKKIDNSTFLGFGSGPTDVLNSEFFFSTAIGSQSRVGASNSIVLGRVGTSDTTYDKIGIGEISPTHRLHVKPYGTLDPVKIEGLKKGAITDALLVVDKDGILKKLSSTQFNGTATITQKTEELYSIISDHKKQINDLQAVQAELIKRIEKLEK
;
A
#
# COMPACT_ATOMS: atom_id res chain seq x y z
N MET A 1 -16.61 -5.40 -44.39
CA MET A 1 -15.68 -5.39 -43.24
C MET A 1 -15.65 -3.97 -42.67
N LYS A 2 -15.82 -3.79 -41.35
CA LYS A 2 -15.82 -2.47 -40.67
C LYS A 2 -14.61 -2.34 -39.72
N SER A 3 -13.42 -2.63 -40.22
CA SER A 3 -12.16 -2.37 -39.50
C SER A 3 -11.54 -1.11 -40.11
N ASN A 4 -11.54 0.00 -39.38
CA ASN A 4 -11.09 1.30 -39.88
C ASN A 4 -10.07 1.94 -38.93
N ARG A 5 -9.21 2.83 -39.45
CA ARG A 5 -8.28 3.68 -38.65
C ARG A 5 -7.29 2.91 -37.75
N ASN A 6 -6.88 1.71 -38.17
CA ASN A 6 -5.83 0.96 -37.46
C ASN A 6 -4.45 1.32 -38.04
N THR A 7 -3.43 1.37 -37.18
CA THR A 7 -2.01 1.42 -37.58
C THR A 7 -1.39 0.08 -37.21
N ALA A 8 -0.79 -0.62 -38.17
CA ALA A 8 -0.16 -1.92 -37.96
C ALA A 8 1.23 -1.93 -38.62
N ILE A 9 2.28 -2.01 -37.81
CA ILE A 9 3.67 -2.01 -38.25
C ILE A 9 4.41 -3.16 -37.56
N GLY A 10 4.91 -4.12 -38.34
CA GLY A 10 5.62 -5.29 -37.84
C GLY A 10 5.03 -6.60 -38.34
N TYR A 11 5.83 -7.67 -38.32
CA TYR A 11 5.36 -8.98 -38.77
C TYR A 11 4.31 -9.54 -37.80
N GLY A 12 3.13 -9.88 -38.30
CA GLY A 12 2.05 -10.46 -37.48
C GLY A 12 1.27 -9.46 -36.62
N SER A 13 1.54 -8.15 -36.72
CA SER A 13 0.81 -7.11 -35.98
C SER A 13 -0.66 -7.03 -36.42
N LEU A 14 -1.62 -7.08 -35.48
CA LEU A 14 -3.08 -7.12 -35.71
C LEU A 14 -3.55 -8.21 -36.69
N LYS A 15 -2.80 -9.31 -36.85
CA LYS A 15 -3.07 -10.36 -37.86
C LYS A 15 -4.51 -10.89 -37.84
N ASN A 16 -5.11 -11.05 -36.66
CA ASN A 16 -6.45 -11.62 -36.51
C ASN A 16 -7.56 -10.56 -36.35
N ASN A 17 -7.28 -9.26 -36.52
CA ASN A 17 -8.28 -8.21 -36.32
C ASN A 17 -9.32 -8.22 -37.45
N SER A 18 -10.57 -8.54 -37.12
CA SER A 18 -11.67 -8.69 -38.08
C SER A 18 -12.74 -7.59 -37.97
N LEU A 19 -12.92 -6.97 -36.80
CA LEU A 19 -13.95 -5.95 -36.54
C LEU A 19 -13.45 -4.70 -35.79
N GLY A 20 -12.23 -4.72 -35.23
CA GLY A 20 -11.70 -3.66 -34.39
C GLY A 20 -11.24 -2.41 -35.14
N THR A 21 -11.47 -1.23 -34.57
CA THR A 21 -11.26 0.11 -35.15
C THR A 21 -10.35 0.97 -34.25
N GLY A 22 -9.47 1.77 -34.84
CA GLY A 22 -8.68 2.76 -34.09
C GLY A 22 -7.53 2.19 -33.26
N ASN A 23 -7.06 0.97 -33.53
CA ASN A 23 -5.96 0.35 -32.81
C ASN A 23 -4.60 0.74 -33.37
N VAL A 24 -3.60 0.84 -32.50
CA VAL A 24 -2.20 1.00 -32.87
C VAL A 24 -1.45 -0.28 -32.48
N ALA A 25 -0.77 -0.89 -33.45
CA ALA A 25 0.11 -2.02 -33.22
C ALA A 25 1.46 -1.78 -33.88
N LEU A 26 2.53 -1.81 -33.08
CA LEU A 26 3.91 -1.61 -33.52
C LEU A 26 4.79 -2.69 -32.88
N GLY A 27 5.25 -3.67 -33.66
CA GLY A 27 6.12 -4.74 -33.19
C GLY A 27 5.78 -6.11 -33.78
N TYR A 28 6.67 -7.09 -33.57
CA TYR A 28 6.42 -8.48 -33.93
C TYR A 28 5.23 -9.04 -33.14
N SER A 29 4.22 -9.57 -33.81
CA SER A 29 3.00 -10.13 -33.20
C SER A 29 2.22 -9.18 -32.27
N ALA A 30 2.45 -7.87 -32.32
CA ALA A 30 1.75 -6.89 -31.49
C ALA A 30 0.23 -6.95 -31.75
N GLY A 31 -0.55 -7.24 -30.71
CA GLY A 31 -2.00 -7.44 -30.82
C GLY A 31 -2.42 -8.60 -31.76
N GLY A 32 -1.55 -9.59 -31.99
CA GLY A 32 -1.75 -10.64 -33.00
C GLY A 32 -3.03 -11.46 -32.86
N SER A 33 -3.56 -11.67 -31.65
CA SER A 33 -4.82 -12.40 -31.40
C SER A 33 -6.06 -11.53 -31.23
N VAL A 34 -5.93 -10.22 -31.39
CA VAL A 34 -7.04 -9.27 -31.24
C VAL A 34 -8.02 -9.41 -32.40
N THR A 35 -9.32 -9.54 -32.12
CA THR A 35 -10.35 -9.82 -33.14
C THR A 35 -11.38 -8.70 -33.36
N PHE A 36 -11.86 -8.02 -32.31
CA PHE A 36 -13.01 -7.08 -32.42
C PHE A 36 -12.89 -5.85 -31.51
N THR A 37 -11.69 -5.46 -31.13
CA THR A 37 -11.52 -4.42 -30.10
C THR A 37 -11.15 -3.09 -30.68
N ASP A 38 -11.59 -2.02 -30.03
CA ASP A 38 -11.41 -0.67 -30.51
C ASP A 38 -10.47 0.13 -29.60
N TYR A 39 -9.64 0.99 -30.18
CA TYR A 39 -8.80 1.96 -29.45
C TYR A 39 -7.78 1.35 -28.48
N TYR A 40 -7.20 0.21 -28.83
CA TYR A 40 -6.06 -0.36 -28.12
C TYR A 40 -4.73 0.18 -28.61
N ILE A 41 -3.73 0.17 -27.73
CA ILE A 41 -2.34 0.41 -28.09
C ILE A 41 -1.54 -0.86 -27.77
N PHE A 42 -0.85 -1.41 -28.76
CA PHE A 42 0.07 -2.54 -28.64
C PHE A 42 1.42 -2.11 -29.22
N ILE A 43 2.41 -1.89 -28.37
CA ILE A 43 3.75 -1.48 -28.81
C ILE A 43 4.76 -2.43 -28.17
N GLY A 44 5.57 -3.08 -28.99
CA GLY A 44 6.57 -4.06 -28.57
C GLY A 44 6.25 -5.48 -29.04
N GLU A 45 7.25 -6.36 -28.88
CA GLU A 45 7.14 -7.77 -29.28
C GLU A 45 6.08 -8.48 -28.43
N ARG A 46 5.12 -9.12 -29.11
CA ARG A 46 4.05 -9.93 -28.51
C ARG A 46 3.21 -9.17 -27.46
N ALA A 47 3.23 -7.83 -27.51
CA ALA A 47 2.39 -6.98 -26.66
C ALA A 47 0.91 -7.30 -26.90
N GLY A 48 0.24 -7.85 -25.88
CA GLY A 48 -1.16 -8.28 -25.97
C GLY A 48 -1.41 -9.44 -26.95
N GLU A 49 -0.38 -10.16 -27.40
CA GLU A 49 -0.52 -11.25 -28.38
C GLU A 49 -1.43 -12.36 -27.86
N GLY A 50 -1.33 -12.71 -26.58
CA GLY A 50 -2.15 -13.76 -25.97
C GLY A 50 -3.51 -13.29 -25.49
N TRP A 51 -3.80 -12.00 -25.60
CA TRP A 51 -5.07 -11.45 -25.16
C TRP A 51 -6.17 -11.71 -26.19
N ARG A 52 -7.29 -12.29 -25.72
CA ARG A 52 -8.49 -12.53 -26.52
C ARG A 52 -9.69 -11.96 -25.77
N PRO A 53 -10.36 -10.92 -26.29
CA PRO A 53 -11.65 -10.50 -25.73
C PRO A 53 -12.69 -11.63 -25.85
N ASP A 54 -13.67 -11.66 -24.95
CA ASP A 54 -14.83 -12.54 -25.06
C ASP A 54 -15.83 -11.98 -26.08
N ASN A 55 -16.39 -12.87 -26.91
CA ASN A 55 -17.27 -12.52 -28.05
C ASN A 55 -18.63 -11.95 -27.62
N VAL A 56 -18.84 -11.57 -26.36
CA VAL A 56 -20.16 -11.26 -25.82
C VAL A 56 -20.43 -9.75 -25.79
N GLY A 57 -20.78 -9.22 -26.96
CA GLY A 57 -21.84 -8.22 -27.15
C GLY A 57 -21.74 -6.80 -26.57
N ASN A 58 -20.97 -6.51 -25.50
CA ASN A 58 -20.99 -5.18 -24.85
C ASN A 58 -19.61 -4.65 -24.40
N ASP A 59 -18.53 -5.43 -24.50
CA ASP A 59 -17.17 -5.02 -24.08
C ASP A 59 -16.36 -4.31 -25.19
N ILE A 60 -17.05 -3.78 -26.21
CA ILE A 60 -16.51 -3.05 -27.39
C ILE A 60 -15.87 -1.68 -27.07
N LEU A 61 -15.87 -1.27 -25.80
CA LEU A 61 -15.21 -0.05 -25.33
C LEU A 61 -13.95 -0.30 -24.52
N SER A 62 -13.47 -1.54 -24.45
CA SER A 62 -12.22 -1.84 -23.76
C SER A 62 -11.07 -1.07 -24.43
N LYS A 63 -10.23 -0.36 -23.67
CA LYS A 63 -9.12 0.48 -24.20
C LYS A 63 -7.85 0.24 -23.40
N ASN A 64 -7.25 -0.94 -23.56
CA ASN A 64 -6.01 -1.21 -22.85
C ASN A 64 -4.81 -0.66 -23.63
N ILE A 65 -3.81 -0.25 -22.87
CA ILE A 65 -2.50 0.16 -23.38
C ILE A 65 -1.50 -0.93 -22.99
N PHE A 66 -0.82 -1.49 -23.99
CA PHE A 66 0.23 -2.48 -23.85
C PHE A 66 1.50 -1.93 -24.49
N ILE A 67 2.53 -1.67 -23.69
CA ILE A 67 3.82 -1.15 -24.18
C ILE A 67 4.97 -1.92 -23.54
N GLY A 68 5.66 -2.72 -24.34
CA GLY A 68 6.82 -3.54 -23.97
C GLY A 68 6.72 -4.96 -24.53
N ASN A 69 7.55 -5.88 -24.04
CA ASN A 69 7.68 -7.24 -24.58
C ASN A 69 6.88 -8.26 -23.75
N ASP A 70 6.30 -9.25 -24.43
CA ASP A 70 5.64 -10.41 -23.83
C ASP A 70 4.52 -10.11 -22.82
N ILE A 71 3.90 -8.93 -22.93
CA ILE A 71 2.76 -8.55 -22.11
C ILE A 71 1.55 -9.39 -22.50
N LEU A 72 1.01 -10.16 -21.56
CA LEU A 72 -0.08 -11.12 -21.77
C LEU A 72 0.18 -12.20 -22.85
N ALA A 73 1.41 -12.42 -23.29
CA ALA A 73 1.72 -13.27 -24.46
C ALA A 73 1.33 -14.76 -24.29
N SER A 74 1.32 -15.30 -23.08
CA SER A 74 0.99 -16.70 -22.78
C SER A 74 -0.39 -16.93 -22.17
N ASN A 75 -1.27 -15.92 -22.13
CA ASN A 75 -2.63 -16.06 -21.59
C ASN A 75 -3.60 -16.84 -22.49
N VAL A 76 -3.04 -17.64 -23.39
CA VAL A 76 -3.76 -18.38 -24.41
C VAL A 76 -4.04 -19.79 -23.90
N SER A 77 -5.30 -20.00 -23.50
CA SER A 77 -6.03 -21.27 -23.45
C SER A 77 -5.95 -22.17 -22.20
N GLY A 78 -7.13 -22.40 -21.60
CA GLY A 78 -7.50 -23.65 -20.93
C GLY A 78 -8.01 -23.53 -19.49
N THR A 79 -9.24 -23.94 -19.21
CA THR A 79 -9.78 -24.29 -17.88
C THR A 79 -10.08 -23.19 -16.83
N ASN A 80 -10.22 -21.90 -17.17
CA ASN A 80 -11.14 -21.10 -16.35
C ASN A 80 -12.57 -21.54 -16.74
N PRO A 81 -13.39 -22.13 -15.84
CA PRO A 81 -14.76 -22.49 -16.16
C PRO A 81 -15.61 -21.29 -16.65
N ASN A 82 -15.13 -20.05 -16.46
CA ASN A 82 -15.83 -18.81 -16.79
C ASN A 82 -15.14 -17.88 -17.83
N GLY A 83 -14.20 -18.39 -18.64
CA GLY A 83 -13.76 -17.68 -19.85
C GLY A 83 -12.48 -16.85 -19.74
N LYS A 84 -12.13 -16.26 -20.88
CA LYS A 84 -10.89 -15.50 -21.17
C LYS A 84 -10.73 -14.30 -20.22
N LEU A 85 -9.49 -13.86 -19.96
CA LEU A 85 -9.22 -12.65 -19.16
C LEU A 85 -9.97 -11.44 -19.73
N LYS A 86 -10.98 -10.96 -19.01
CA LYS A 86 -11.67 -9.70 -19.30
C LYS A 86 -10.78 -8.56 -18.85
N SER A 87 -10.59 -7.56 -19.70
CA SER A 87 -9.72 -6.45 -19.36
C SER A 87 -10.17 -5.15 -19.99
N PHE A 88 -10.57 -4.17 -19.17
CA PHE A 88 -11.06 -2.87 -19.61
C PHE A 88 -10.25 -1.69 -19.04
N GLY A 89 -9.75 -0.81 -19.91
CA GLY A 89 -9.21 0.49 -19.51
C GLY A 89 -7.93 0.42 -18.68
N ASN A 90 -7.09 -0.57 -18.93
CA ASN A 90 -5.86 -0.81 -18.19
C ASN A 90 -4.63 -0.28 -18.90
N VAL A 91 -3.58 -0.09 -18.12
CA VAL A 91 -2.28 0.37 -18.57
C VAL A 91 -1.24 -0.67 -18.17
N PHE A 92 -0.56 -1.26 -19.16
CA PHE A 92 0.49 -2.26 -18.97
C PHE A 92 1.77 -1.77 -19.66
N LEU A 93 2.78 -1.36 -18.89
CA LEU A 93 4.07 -0.90 -19.40
C LEU A 93 5.21 -1.69 -18.79
N GLY A 94 5.95 -2.43 -19.60
CA GLY A 94 7.07 -3.25 -19.14
C GLY A 94 7.19 -4.57 -19.89
N SER A 95 7.97 -5.49 -19.35
CA SER A 95 8.17 -6.81 -19.95
C SER A 95 7.48 -7.88 -19.10
N GLU A 96 7.03 -8.96 -19.72
CA GLU A 96 6.50 -10.12 -18.99
C GLU A 96 5.34 -9.81 -18.03
N ILE A 97 4.61 -8.71 -18.27
CA ILE A 97 3.47 -8.34 -17.44
C ILE A 97 2.37 -9.35 -17.66
N LEU A 98 1.97 -10.03 -16.58
CA LEU A 98 1.02 -11.13 -16.63
C LEU A 98 1.46 -12.21 -17.65
N HIS A 99 2.77 -12.35 -17.88
CA HIS A 99 3.38 -13.47 -18.56
C HIS A 99 3.53 -14.61 -17.58
N HIS A 100 3.26 -15.83 -18.04
CA HIS A 100 3.39 -17.00 -17.19
C HIS A 100 3.90 -18.18 -18.02
N ASP A 101 5.03 -18.74 -17.60
CA ASP A 101 5.73 -19.77 -18.38
C ASP A 101 5.05 -21.14 -18.34
N ASN A 102 4.29 -21.45 -17.27
CA ASN A 102 3.76 -22.80 -17.02
C ASN A 102 2.38 -22.86 -16.31
N TYR A 103 1.79 -21.75 -15.88
CA TYR A 103 0.45 -21.73 -15.27
C TYR A 103 -0.35 -20.59 -15.85
N ARG A 104 -1.62 -20.85 -16.10
CA ARG A 104 -2.52 -19.93 -16.79
C ARG A 104 -2.87 -18.81 -15.82
N ASN A 105 -2.94 -17.54 -16.24
CA ASN A 105 -3.50 -16.53 -15.34
C ASN A 105 -4.94 -16.94 -14.98
N GLN A 106 -5.16 -17.17 -13.70
CA GLN A 106 -6.44 -17.60 -13.16
C GLN A 106 -7.36 -16.39 -12.90
N ILE A 107 -6.87 -15.21 -13.22
CA ILE A 107 -7.55 -13.93 -13.06
C ILE A 107 -8.67 -13.84 -14.10
N LYS A 108 -9.88 -13.60 -13.61
CA LYS A 108 -11.09 -13.51 -14.41
C LYS A 108 -11.23 -12.15 -15.08
N LYS A 109 -10.87 -11.08 -14.35
CA LYS A 109 -11.08 -9.70 -14.79
C LYS A 109 -10.05 -8.74 -14.22
N ILE A 110 -9.61 -7.78 -15.03
CA ILE A 110 -8.78 -6.65 -14.58
C ILE A 110 -9.31 -5.39 -15.23
N ASP A 111 -9.78 -4.41 -14.46
CA ASP A 111 -10.30 -3.16 -15.01
C ASP A 111 -9.66 -1.94 -14.35
N ASN A 112 -9.50 -0.88 -15.15
CA ASN A 112 -9.05 0.44 -14.73
C ASN A 112 -7.77 0.41 -13.87
N SER A 113 -6.88 -0.53 -14.17
CA SER A 113 -5.68 -0.82 -13.39
C SER A 113 -4.41 -0.43 -14.15
N THR A 114 -3.35 -0.15 -13.41
CA THR A 114 -2.05 0.28 -13.96
C THR A 114 -0.93 -0.64 -13.46
N PHE A 115 -0.14 -1.17 -14.39
CA PHE A 115 0.98 -2.07 -14.11
C PHE A 115 2.22 -1.57 -14.85
N LEU A 116 3.24 -1.18 -14.07
CA LEU A 116 4.48 -0.60 -14.58
C LEU A 116 5.68 -1.42 -14.07
N GLY A 117 6.40 -2.09 -14.98
CA GLY A 117 7.63 -2.82 -14.67
C GLY A 117 7.60 -4.29 -15.08
N PHE A 118 8.79 -4.90 -15.15
CA PHE A 118 8.99 -6.31 -15.48
C PHE A 118 8.17 -7.22 -14.55
N GLY A 119 7.33 -8.12 -15.08
CA GLY A 119 6.57 -9.07 -14.26
C GLY A 119 5.61 -8.43 -13.25
N SER A 120 5.28 -7.14 -13.41
CA SER A 120 4.28 -6.47 -12.58
C SER A 120 2.87 -7.00 -12.90
N GLY A 121 1.93 -6.87 -11.97
CA GLY A 121 0.57 -7.38 -12.18
C GLY A 121 -0.20 -7.58 -10.89
N PRO A 122 -1.41 -8.14 -10.93
CA PRO A 122 -2.05 -8.74 -9.77
C PRO A 122 -1.35 -10.02 -9.26
N THR A 123 -1.65 -10.40 -8.03
CA THR A 123 -1.37 -11.75 -7.51
C THR A 123 -2.26 -12.77 -8.22
N ASP A 124 -1.70 -13.90 -8.66
CA ASP A 124 -2.44 -14.95 -9.36
C ASP A 124 -3.26 -15.79 -8.37
N VAL A 125 -4.39 -15.23 -7.94
CA VAL A 125 -5.39 -15.91 -7.10
C VAL A 125 -6.50 -16.44 -8.01
N LEU A 126 -6.89 -17.71 -7.82
CA LEU A 126 -7.92 -18.36 -8.63
C LEU A 126 -9.22 -17.56 -8.71
N ASN A 127 -9.72 -17.31 -9.92
CA ASN A 127 -10.97 -16.60 -10.21
C ASN A 127 -11.06 -15.19 -9.61
N SER A 128 -9.92 -14.54 -9.38
CA SER A 128 -9.87 -13.19 -8.85
C SER A 128 -10.26 -12.12 -9.88
N GLU A 129 -10.79 -11.02 -9.39
CA GLU A 129 -11.10 -9.82 -10.17
C GLU A 129 -10.40 -8.62 -9.51
N PHE A 130 -9.75 -7.78 -10.32
CA PHE A 130 -9.03 -6.60 -9.87
C PHE A 130 -9.57 -5.34 -10.52
N PHE A 131 -9.91 -4.35 -9.70
CA PHE A 131 -10.46 -3.07 -10.12
C PHE A 131 -9.63 -1.94 -9.51
N PHE A 132 -9.28 -0.94 -10.30
CA PHE A 132 -8.59 0.27 -9.81
C PHE A 132 -7.27 -0.03 -9.07
N SER A 133 -6.58 -1.10 -9.45
CA SER A 133 -5.34 -1.50 -8.80
C SER A 133 -4.13 -0.88 -9.50
N THR A 134 -3.09 -0.54 -8.74
CA THR A 134 -1.84 0.00 -9.30
C THR A 134 -0.64 -0.76 -8.77
N ALA A 135 0.16 -1.36 -9.65
CA ALA A 135 1.43 -2.00 -9.31
C ALA A 135 2.57 -1.29 -10.05
N ILE A 136 3.55 -0.75 -9.32
CA ILE A 136 4.69 -0.05 -9.90
C ILE A 136 5.99 -0.64 -9.33
N GLY A 137 6.84 -1.13 -10.23
CA GLY A 137 8.12 -1.74 -9.91
C GLY A 137 8.28 -3.10 -10.58
N SER A 138 9.53 -3.55 -10.72
CA SER A 138 9.80 -4.93 -11.15
C SER A 138 9.21 -5.91 -10.14
N GLN A 139 8.42 -6.86 -10.64
CA GLN A 139 7.75 -7.91 -9.87
C GLN A 139 6.80 -7.37 -8.78
N SER A 140 6.30 -6.13 -8.94
CA SER A 140 5.28 -5.57 -8.04
C SER A 140 3.95 -6.30 -8.23
N ARG A 141 3.33 -6.78 -7.14
CA ARG A 141 2.07 -7.52 -7.20
C ARG A 141 0.97 -6.93 -6.33
N VAL A 142 -0.17 -6.55 -6.92
CA VAL A 142 -1.36 -6.10 -6.17
C VAL A 142 -2.21 -7.29 -5.72
N GLY A 143 -2.50 -7.34 -4.42
CA GLY A 143 -3.32 -8.40 -3.82
C GLY A 143 -4.81 -8.07 -3.69
N ALA A 144 -5.20 -6.82 -3.96
CA ALA A 144 -6.58 -6.36 -3.82
C ALA A 144 -6.94 -5.26 -4.83
N SER A 145 -8.25 -5.09 -5.06
CA SER A 145 -8.81 -3.94 -5.76
C SER A 145 -8.61 -2.65 -4.97
N ASN A 146 -8.59 -1.50 -5.65
CA ASN A 146 -8.42 -0.17 -5.07
C ASN A 146 -7.18 -0.09 -4.14
N SER A 147 -6.08 -0.70 -4.59
CA SER A 147 -4.83 -0.73 -3.84
C SER A 147 -3.65 -0.36 -4.73
N ILE A 148 -2.64 0.25 -4.11
CA ILE A 148 -1.39 0.62 -4.76
C ILE A 148 -0.26 -0.17 -4.10
N VAL A 149 0.55 -0.85 -4.91
CA VAL A 149 1.77 -1.53 -4.49
C VAL A 149 2.94 -0.90 -5.23
N LEU A 150 3.90 -0.39 -4.46
CA LEU A 150 5.13 0.21 -4.97
C LEU A 150 6.32 -0.65 -4.51
N GLY A 151 7.11 -1.16 -5.45
CA GLY A 151 8.17 -2.12 -5.20
C GLY A 151 7.71 -3.58 -5.32
N ARG A 152 8.65 -4.51 -5.19
CA ARG A 152 8.44 -5.93 -5.38
C ARG A 152 7.68 -6.57 -4.22
N VAL A 153 7.04 -7.70 -4.49
CA VAL A 153 6.38 -8.55 -3.48
C VAL A 153 6.86 -9.99 -3.63
N GLY A 154 7.18 -10.67 -2.51
CA GLY A 154 7.35 -12.13 -2.48
C GLY A 154 8.76 -12.66 -2.75
N THR A 155 9.79 -11.82 -2.64
CA THR A 155 11.18 -12.23 -2.81
C THR A 155 11.94 -12.14 -1.50
N SER A 156 12.79 -13.13 -1.23
CA SER A 156 13.61 -13.19 -0.01
C SER A 156 14.53 -12.00 0.17
N ASP A 157 14.88 -11.29 -0.91
CA ASP A 157 15.65 -10.05 -0.86
C ASP A 157 14.73 -8.81 -0.87
N THR A 158 14.56 -8.19 0.30
CA THR A 158 13.76 -6.97 0.49
C THR A 158 14.62 -5.70 0.47
N THR A 159 15.92 -5.81 0.17
CA THR A 159 16.91 -4.72 0.24
C THR A 159 16.58 -3.57 -0.73
N TYR A 160 15.82 -3.87 -1.79
CA TYR A 160 15.56 -2.94 -2.91
C TYR A 160 14.17 -2.31 -2.91
N ASP A 161 13.25 -2.72 -2.04
CA ASP A 161 11.85 -2.27 -2.08
C ASP A 161 11.65 -0.97 -1.29
N LYS A 162 12.14 0.14 -1.84
CA LYS A 162 12.11 1.46 -1.21
C LYS A 162 11.41 2.51 -2.06
N ILE A 163 10.64 3.35 -1.38
CA ILE A 163 9.91 4.49 -1.92
C ILE A 163 10.52 5.74 -1.31
N GLY A 164 11.12 6.56 -2.16
CA GLY A 164 11.59 7.89 -1.78
C GLY A 164 10.58 8.96 -2.21
N ILE A 165 10.14 9.81 -1.28
CA ILE A 165 9.35 11.00 -1.56
C ILE A 165 10.19 12.21 -1.17
N GLY A 166 10.75 12.90 -2.17
CA GLY A 166 11.75 13.96 -1.96
C GLY A 166 13.14 13.45 -1.58
N GLU A 167 13.39 12.14 -1.65
CA GLU A 167 14.69 11.51 -1.39
C GLU A 167 15.03 10.48 -2.47
N ILE A 168 16.16 10.64 -3.14
CA ILE A 168 16.58 9.76 -4.26
C ILE A 168 17.38 8.53 -3.79
N SER A 169 17.90 8.56 -2.57
CA SER A 169 18.62 7.44 -1.94
C SER A 169 17.90 7.02 -0.66
N PRO A 170 16.67 6.47 -0.75
CA PRO A 170 15.90 6.09 0.42
C PRO A 170 16.65 5.04 1.25
N THR A 171 16.72 5.26 2.57
CA THR A 171 17.37 4.34 3.49
C THR A 171 16.38 3.31 4.04
N HIS A 172 15.09 3.66 4.08
CA HIS A 172 13.98 2.84 4.57
C HIS A 172 12.93 2.60 3.47
N ARG A 173 12.03 1.63 3.69
CA ARG A 173 11.00 1.24 2.72
C ARG A 173 10.11 2.40 2.28
N LEU A 174 9.79 3.31 3.20
CA LEU A 174 9.22 4.61 2.90
C LEU A 174 10.12 5.66 3.54
N HIS A 175 10.73 6.51 2.71
CA HIS A 175 11.55 7.62 3.17
C HIS A 175 10.95 8.91 2.60
N VAL A 176 10.30 9.68 3.46
CA VAL A 176 9.74 10.99 3.11
C VAL A 176 10.66 12.07 3.66
N LYS A 177 11.21 12.89 2.77
CA LYS A 177 12.12 13.97 3.13
C LYS A 177 11.70 15.25 2.40
N PRO A 178 11.18 16.24 3.13
CA PRO A 178 10.74 17.49 2.53
C PRO A 178 11.94 18.33 2.07
N TYR A 179 11.71 19.20 1.10
CA TYR A 179 12.68 20.22 0.72
C TYR A 179 12.60 21.41 1.70
N GLY A 180 13.72 21.81 2.29
CA GLY A 180 13.79 22.96 3.20
C GLY A 180 13.09 22.71 4.53
N THR A 181 12.20 23.62 4.94
CA THR A 181 11.53 23.65 6.24
C THR A 181 10.07 23.17 6.20
N LEU A 182 9.63 22.54 5.10
CA LEU A 182 8.25 22.04 4.98
C LEU A 182 8.03 20.81 5.86
N ASP A 183 6.81 20.64 6.35
CA ASP A 183 6.44 19.44 7.12
C ASP A 183 6.34 18.20 6.21
N PRO A 184 6.80 17.02 6.66
CA PRO A 184 6.95 15.85 5.80
C PRO A 184 5.62 15.14 5.46
N VAL A 185 4.70 15.04 6.41
CA VAL A 185 3.46 14.24 6.27
C VAL A 185 2.30 14.95 6.99
N LYS A 186 1.18 15.11 6.28
CA LYS A 186 -0.10 15.57 6.85
C LYS A 186 -1.14 14.45 6.73
N ILE A 187 -1.81 14.13 7.83
CA ILE A 187 -2.92 13.15 7.87
C ILE A 187 -4.10 13.80 8.58
N GLU A 188 -5.25 13.86 7.90
CA GLU A 188 -6.47 14.49 8.42
C GLU A 188 -7.54 13.45 8.74
N GLY A 189 -8.48 13.80 9.62
CA GLY A 189 -9.59 12.91 9.99
C GLY A 189 -9.20 11.74 10.90
N LEU A 190 -8.11 11.86 11.67
CA LEU A 190 -7.69 10.85 12.64
C LEU A 190 -8.78 10.61 13.70
N LYS A 191 -9.06 9.33 13.99
CA LYS A 191 -10.01 8.92 15.02
C LYS A 191 -9.31 8.70 16.36
N LYS A 192 -10.04 8.80 17.47
CA LYS A 192 -9.54 8.49 18.82
C LYS A 192 -9.15 7.01 18.92
N GLY A 193 -7.95 6.72 19.43
CA GLY A 193 -7.46 5.37 19.69
C GLY A 193 -7.93 4.76 21.02
N ALA A 194 -7.72 3.47 21.18
CA ALA A 194 -7.94 2.70 22.41
C ALA A 194 -6.70 2.72 23.32
N ILE A 195 -6.88 2.41 24.61
CA ILE A 195 -5.76 2.32 25.56
C ILE A 195 -4.79 1.17 25.24
N THR A 196 -5.22 0.20 24.43
CA THR A 196 -4.41 -0.93 23.95
C THR A 196 -3.59 -0.57 22.71
N ASP A 197 -3.86 0.57 22.08
CA ASP A 197 -3.14 0.98 20.88
C ASP A 197 -1.72 1.42 21.23
N ALA A 198 -0.78 1.08 20.36
CA ALA A 198 0.59 1.52 20.51
C ALA A 198 0.72 3.00 20.16
N LEU A 199 1.64 3.69 20.84
CA LEU A 199 2.00 5.07 20.52
C LEU A 199 3.05 5.08 19.41
N LEU A 200 2.79 5.86 18.36
CA LEU A 200 3.78 6.14 17.32
C LEU A 200 4.81 7.11 17.88
N VAL A 201 6.09 6.76 17.79
CA VAL A 201 7.22 7.61 18.18
C VAL A 201 8.25 7.68 17.07
N VAL A 202 9.14 8.65 17.16
CA VAL A 202 10.22 8.88 16.20
C VAL A 202 11.54 8.97 16.96
N ASP A 203 12.60 8.33 16.46
CA ASP A 203 13.94 8.47 17.04
C ASP A 203 14.73 9.66 16.47
N LYS A 204 15.98 9.84 16.92
CA LYS A 204 16.87 10.94 16.51
C LYS A 204 17.18 10.95 15.00
N ASP A 205 17.02 9.82 14.32
CA ASP A 205 17.32 9.64 12.90
C ASP A 205 16.05 9.71 12.04
N GLY A 206 14.89 10.01 12.65
CA GLY A 206 13.61 10.13 11.95
C GLY A 206 12.89 8.80 11.73
N ILE A 207 13.32 7.71 12.36
CA ILE A 207 12.74 6.37 12.16
C ILE A 207 11.49 6.22 13.02
N LEU A 208 10.37 5.91 12.38
CA LEU A 208 9.11 5.60 13.05
C LEU A 208 9.19 4.27 13.81
N LYS A 209 8.78 4.29 15.07
CA LYS A 209 8.71 3.12 15.96
C LYS A 209 7.39 3.12 16.71
N LYS A 210 7.07 1.99 17.33
CA LYS A 210 5.94 1.86 18.25
C LYS A 210 6.44 1.67 19.68
N LEU A 211 5.80 2.33 20.64
CA LEU A 211 5.94 2.04 22.06
C LEU A 211 4.63 1.49 22.61
N SER A 212 4.73 0.59 23.60
CA SER A 212 3.55 0.12 24.30
C SER A 212 2.96 1.28 25.12
N SER A 213 1.64 1.46 25.07
CA SER A 213 0.94 2.45 25.89
C SER A 213 1.19 2.24 27.39
N THR A 214 1.47 0.99 27.80
CA THR A 214 1.81 0.64 29.19
C THR A 214 3.14 1.21 29.67
N GLN A 215 4.05 1.61 28.78
CA GLN A 215 5.33 2.23 29.17
C GLN A 215 5.17 3.69 29.65
N PHE A 216 4.02 4.31 29.37
CA PHE A 216 3.65 5.63 29.90
C PHE A 216 2.77 5.54 31.14
N ASN A 217 2.44 4.32 31.60
CA ASN A 217 1.82 4.11 32.90
C ASN A 217 2.89 4.24 34.00
N GLY A 218 3.33 5.49 34.23
CA GLY A 218 4.02 5.89 35.45
C GLY A 218 3.14 5.75 36.70
N THR A 219 1.98 5.10 36.62
CA THR A 219 1.05 4.84 37.72
C THR A 219 1.73 4.18 38.89
N ALA A 220 2.67 3.23 38.67
CA ALA A 220 3.43 2.65 39.77
C ALA A 220 4.25 3.72 40.53
N THR A 221 4.94 4.61 39.81
CA THR A 221 5.75 5.69 40.39
C THR A 221 4.90 6.80 41.02
N ILE A 222 3.77 7.15 40.39
CA ILE A 222 2.84 8.15 40.92
C ILE A 222 2.16 7.62 42.19
N THR A 223 1.70 6.37 42.18
CA THR A 223 1.12 5.71 43.36
C THR A 223 2.13 5.67 44.49
N GLN A 224 3.36 5.23 44.23
CA GLN A 224 4.43 5.21 45.25
C GLN A 224 4.71 6.60 45.82
N LYS A 225 4.86 7.64 44.97
CA LYS A 225 5.06 9.02 45.45
C LYS A 225 3.86 9.55 46.23
N THR A 226 2.65 9.11 45.88
CA THR A 226 1.42 9.49 46.60
C THR A 226 1.40 8.85 47.98
N GLU A 227 1.78 7.58 48.10
CA GLU A 227 1.92 6.88 49.38
C GLU A 227 3.01 7.49 50.27
N GLU A 228 4.18 7.81 49.70
CA GLU A 228 5.27 8.52 50.39
C GLU A 228 4.78 9.88 50.93
N LEU A 229 4.04 10.65 50.12
CA LEU A 229 3.49 11.93 50.54
C LEU A 229 2.45 11.78 51.66
N TYR A 230 1.59 10.76 51.60
CA TYR A 230 0.63 10.49 52.67
C TYR A 230 1.32 10.14 53.98
N SER A 231 2.41 9.36 53.95
CA SER A 231 3.21 9.05 55.14
C SER A 231 3.79 10.32 55.77
N ILE A 232 4.41 11.18 54.96
CA ILE A 232 5.00 12.45 55.44
C ILE A 232 3.94 13.34 56.10
N ILE A 233 2.76 13.47 55.48
CA ILE A 233 1.65 14.25 56.02
C ILE A 233 1.18 13.69 57.37
N SER A 234 1.12 12.36 57.52
CA SER A 234 0.73 11.70 58.77
C SER A 234 1.74 12.00 59.89
N ASP A 235 3.03 11.92 59.61
CA ASP A 235 4.09 12.20 60.59
C ASP A 235 4.06 13.67 61.02
N HIS A 236 3.90 14.60 60.07
CA HIS A 236 3.75 16.03 60.38
C HIS A 236 2.51 16.29 61.24
N LYS A 237 1.37 15.64 60.99
CA LYS A 237 0.18 15.76 61.84
C LYS A 237 0.45 15.30 63.27
N LYS A 238 1.18 14.20 63.44
CA LYS A 238 1.58 13.70 64.77
C LYS A 238 2.49 14.71 65.49
N GLN A 239 3.50 15.23 64.79
CA GLN A 239 4.40 16.25 65.34
C GLN A 239 3.66 17.53 65.76
N ILE A 240 2.67 17.97 64.97
CA ILE A 240 1.82 19.11 65.32
C ILE A 240 1.02 18.83 66.60
N ASN A 241 0.43 17.63 66.73
CA ASN A 241 -0.31 17.25 67.93
C ASN A 241 0.61 17.19 69.17
N ASP A 242 1.82 16.65 69.03
CA ASP A 242 2.82 16.60 70.10
C ASP A 242 3.23 18.01 70.55
N LEU A 243 3.43 18.94 69.59
CA LEU A 243 3.72 20.35 69.87
C LEU A 243 2.55 21.06 70.57
N GLN A 244 1.31 20.80 70.15
CA GLN A 244 0.12 21.33 70.81
C GLN A 244 0.01 20.84 72.26
N ALA A 245 0.36 19.57 72.53
CA ALA A 245 0.38 19.03 73.88
C ALA A 245 1.46 19.71 74.76
N VAL A 246 2.66 19.92 74.21
CA VAL A 246 3.74 20.67 74.89
C VAL A 246 3.31 22.11 75.19
N GLN A 247 2.69 22.79 74.23
CA GLN A 247 2.18 24.15 74.40
C GLN A 247 1.15 24.22 75.55
N ALA A 248 0.20 23.29 75.60
CA ALA A 248 -0.80 23.23 76.66
C ALA A 248 -0.19 23.03 78.05
N GLU A 249 0.86 22.22 78.16
CA GLU A 249 1.59 22.00 79.41
C GLU A 249 2.39 23.23 79.86
N LEU A 250 3.02 23.94 78.92
CA LEU A 250 3.70 25.21 79.21
C LEU A 250 2.74 26.28 79.73
N ILE A 251 1.56 26.41 79.12
CA ILE A 251 0.52 27.34 79.57
C ILE A 251 0.15 27.06 81.04
N LYS A 252 -0.13 25.79 81.38
CA LYS A 252 -0.43 25.39 82.78
C LYS A 252 0.69 25.75 83.75
N ARG A 253 1.96 25.61 83.34
CA ARG A 253 3.12 25.96 84.18
C ARG A 253 3.24 27.47 84.39
N ILE A 254 2.99 28.26 83.36
CA ILE A 254 2.98 29.73 83.44
C ILE A 254 1.86 30.18 84.40
N GLU A 255 0.64 29.67 84.22
CA GLU A 255 -0.49 29.97 85.12
C GLU A 255 -0.22 29.59 86.59
N LYS A 256 0.61 28.56 86.83
CA LYS A 256 1.03 28.16 88.17
C LYS A 256 2.09 29.10 88.76
N LEU A 257 2.94 29.71 87.93
CA LEU A 257 3.95 30.68 88.37
C LEU A 257 3.35 32.06 88.65
N GLU A 258 2.21 32.38 88.04
CA GLU A 258 1.48 33.65 88.24
C GLU A 258 0.60 33.68 89.51
N LYS A 259 0.47 32.55 90.23
CA LYS A 259 -0.28 32.41 91.49
C LYS A 259 0.65 32.37 92.69
#